data_AF-A0A3C1J926-F1
#
_entry.id   AF-A0A3C1J926-F1
#
_cell.length_a   1.000
_cell.length_b   1.000
_cell.length_c   1.000
_cell.angle_alpha   90.00
_cell.angle_beta   90.00
_cell.angle_gamma   90.00
#
_symmetry.space_group_name_H-M   'P 1'
#
loop_
_entity.id
_entity.type
_entity.pdbx_description
1 polymer ?
#
loop_
_entity_poly.entity_id
_entity_poly.type
_entity_poly.pdbx_seq_one_letter_code
_entity_poly.pdbx_strand_id
1 'polypeptide(L)' 'MTVTAKEFDLLYVFLSSPNRVLSRPYLIERVWGYNYFGSPRTVDVHVRRLRSKMGKAARYVHTVPCVGYKLVPGIK' A
#
# COMPACT_ATOMS: atom_id res chain seq x y z
N MET A 1 11.62 -13.99 7.57
CA MET A 1 10.92 -12.98 6.75
C MET A 1 9.44 -13.30 6.74
N THR A 2 8.64 -12.66 7.59
CA THR A 2 7.18 -12.85 7.64
C THR A 2 6.51 -11.55 7.23
N VAL A 3 5.60 -11.63 6.26
CA VAL A 3 4.69 -10.52 5.94
C VAL A 3 3.59 -10.55 6.99
N THR A 4 3.34 -9.41 7.63
CA THR A 4 2.26 -9.30 8.62
C THR A 4 0.92 -9.24 7.90
N ALA A 5 -0.17 -9.65 8.56
CA ALA A 5 -1.51 -9.64 7.95
C ALA A 5 -1.84 -8.29 7.27
N LYS A 6 -1.54 -7.16 7.92
CA LYS A 6 -1.81 -5.82 7.37
C LYS A 6 -0.98 -5.45 6.15
N GLU A 7 0.28 -5.89 6.07
CA GLU A 7 1.10 -5.68 4.89
C GLU A 7 0.61 -6.53 3.71
N PHE A 8 0.11 -7.74 3.99
CA PHE A 8 -0.51 -8.59 3.00
C PHE A 8 -1.84 -7.99 2.50
N ASP A 9 -2.69 -7.49 3.40
CA ASP A 9 -3.93 -6.81 3.05
C ASP A 9 -3.66 -5.57 2.18
N LEU A 10 -2.65 -4.76 2.52
CA LEU A 10 -2.23 -3.63 1.68
C LEU A 10 -1.83 -4.10 0.27
N LEU A 11 -1.02 -5.16 0.18
CA LEU A 11 -0.62 -5.71 -1.10
C LEU A 11 -1.83 -6.22 -1.89
N TYR A 12 -2.78 -6.89 -1.24
CA TYR A 12 -4.02 -7.37 -1.85
C TYR A 12 -4.85 -6.21 -2.41
N VAL A 13 -5.00 -5.12 -1.65
CA VAL A 13 -5.72 -3.92 -2.11
C VAL A 13 -5.03 -3.29 -3.33
N PHE A 14 -3.70 -3.21 -3.33
CA PHE A 14 -2.94 -2.72 -4.49
C PHE A 14 -3.10 -3.61 -5.73
N LEU A 15 -3.07 -4.93 -5.55
CA LEU A 15 -3.24 -5.91 -6.65
C LEU A 15 -4.67 -5.96 -7.17
N SER A 16 -5.67 -5.69 -6.32
CA SER A 16 -7.08 -5.60 -6.69
C SER A 16 -7.40 -4.32 -7.47
N SER A 17 -6.50 -3.34 -7.48
CA SER A 17 -6.67 -2.05 -8.17
C SER A 17 -5.39 -1.63 -8.90
N PRO A 18 -4.92 -2.42 -9.88
CA PRO A 18 -3.73 -2.10 -10.63
C PRO A 18 -3.93 -0.81 -11.42
N ASN A 19 -2.86 -0.04 -11.59
CA ASN A 19 -2.86 1.24 -12.29
C ASN A 19 -3.80 2.32 -11.75
N ARG A 20 -4.36 2.14 -10.54
CA ARG A 20 -5.18 3.16 -9.86
C ARG A 20 -4.39 3.81 -8.74
N VAL A 21 -4.55 5.13 -8.59
CA VAL A 21 -4.02 5.85 -7.43
C VAL A 21 -4.97 5.65 -6.25
N LEU A 22 -4.44 5.09 -5.17
CA LEU A 22 -5.14 4.84 -3.93
C LEU A 22 -4.68 5.87 -2.89
N SER A 23 -5.62 6.64 -2.34
CA SER A 23 -5.33 7.66 -1.34
C SER A 23 -5.01 7.04 0.01
N ARG A 24 -4.30 7.76 0.88
CA ARG A 24 -4.00 7.28 2.24
C ARG A 24 -5.26 6.98 3.06
N PRO A 25 -6.30 7.85 3.08
CA PRO A 25 -7.54 7.55 3.79
C PRO A 25 -8.22 6.29 3.24
N TYR A 26 -8.25 6.11 1.92
CA TYR A 26 -8.82 4.91 1.30
C TYR A 26 -8.09 3.63 1.71
N LEU A 27 -6.75 3.66 1.74
CA LEU A 27 -5.95 2.51 2.18
C LEU A 27 -6.15 2.21 3.65
N ILE A 28 -6.31 3.23 4.51
CA ILE A 28 -6.67 3.05 5.91
C ILE A 28 -8.01 2.35 6.03
N GLU A 29 -9.03 2.88 5.38
CA GLU A 29 -10.39 2.38 5.46
C GLU A 29 -10.48 0.92 5.00
N ARG A 30 -9.77 0.57 3.92
CA ARG A 30 -9.77 -0.78 3.36
C ARG A 30 -9.01 -1.80 4.21
N VAL A 31 -7.93 -1.40 4.88
CA VAL A 31 -7.04 -2.34 5.58
C VAL A 31 -7.27 -2.36 7.09
N TRP A 32 -7.62 -1.23 7.69
CA TRP A 32 -7.92 -1.11 9.12
C TRP A 32 -9.42 -0.98 9.43
N GLY A 33 -10.24 -0.59 8.45
CA GLY A 33 -11.67 -0.39 8.62
C GLY A 33 -12.05 1.09 8.86
N TYR A 34 -13.34 1.39 8.68
CA TYR A 34 -13.92 2.73 8.87
C TYR A 34 -13.72 3.30 10.27
N ASN A 35 -13.65 2.45 11.30
CA ASN A 35 -13.56 2.86 12.70
C ASN A 35 -12.11 3.09 13.18
N TYR A 36 -11.14 3.17 12.25
CA TYR A 36 -9.76 3.44 12.61
C TYR A 36 -9.55 4.94 12.87
N PHE A 37 -9.47 5.32 14.14
CA PHE A 37 -9.18 6.69 14.59
C PHE A 37 -7.69 7.06 14.55
N GLY A 38 -6.84 6.21 13.96
CA GLY A 38 -5.40 6.47 13.89
C GLY A 38 -5.00 7.33 12.69
N SER A 39 -3.71 7.66 12.63
CA SER A 39 -3.19 8.57 11.59
C SER A 39 -3.05 7.90 10.22
N PRO A 40 -3.40 8.57 9.09
CA PRO A 40 -3.07 8.17 7.72
C PRO A 40 -1.57 7.88 7.50
N ARG A 41 -0.70 8.39 8.38
CA ARG A 41 0.74 8.13 8.39
C ARG A 41 1.10 6.66 8.63
N THR A 42 0.22 5.87 9.25
CA THR A 42 0.47 4.44 9.47
C THR A 42 0.66 3.70 8.15
N VAL A 43 -0.08 4.10 7.11
CA VAL A 43 0.03 3.53 5.76
C VAL A 43 1.45 3.73 5.24
N ASP A 44 2.06 4.90 5.44
CA ASP A 44 3.40 5.18 4.94
C ASP A 44 4.44 4.22 5.58
N VAL A 45 4.30 3.92 6.88
CA VAL A 45 5.18 2.98 7.61
C VAL A 45 5.00 1.56 7.08
N HIS A 46 3.76 1.10 6.92
CA HIS A 46 3.48 -0.24 6.42
C HIS A 46 3.89 -0.41 4.96
N VAL A 47 3.69 0.59 4.11
CA VAL A 47 4.17 0.57 2.72
C VAL A 47 5.70 0.54 2.66
N ARG A 48 6.39 1.29 3.54
CA ARG A 48 7.86 1.24 3.63
C ARG A 48 8.36 -0.14 4.03
N ARG A 49 7.74 -0.78 5.03
CA ARG A 49 8.09 -2.15 5.46
C ARG A 49 7.77 -3.18 4.37
N LEU A 50 6.60 -3.07 3.74
CA LEU A 50 6.19 -3.90 2.61
C LEU A 50 7.21 -3.82 1.46
N ARG A 51 7.61 -2.60 1.05
CA ARG A 51 8.66 -2.40 0.03
C ARG A 51 9.98 -3.06 0.42
N SER A 52 10.40 -2.91 1.67
CA SER A 52 11.63 -3.57 2.17
C SER A 52 11.55 -5.10 2.08
N LYS A 53 10.36 -5.68 2.30
CA LYS A 53 10.13 -7.14 2.20
C LYS A 53 9.98 -7.63 0.76
N MET A 54 9.44 -6.80 -0.14
CA MET A 54 9.24 -7.14 -1.56
C MET A 54 10.53 -7.13 -2.38
N GLY A 55 11.61 -6.50 -1.90
CA GLY A 55 12.89 -6.43 -2.62
C GLY A 55 12.72 -5.82 -4.02
N LYS A 56 13.13 -6.54 -5.07
CA LYS A 56 13.03 -6.08 -6.47
C LYS A 56 11.59 -5.75 -6.90
N ALA A 57 10.58 -6.37 -6.32
CA ALA A 57 9.18 -6.10 -6.65
C ALA A 57 8.66 -4.77 -6.07
N ALA A 58 9.40 -4.13 -5.15
CA ALA A 58 9.06 -2.82 -4.61
C ALA A 58 8.95 -1.73 -5.70
N ARG A 59 9.64 -1.92 -6.84
CA ARG A 59 9.58 -1.04 -8.01
C ARG A 59 8.18 -0.89 -8.62
N TYR A 60 7.28 -1.85 -8.37
CA TYR A 60 5.91 -1.80 -8.87
C TYR A 60 5.01 -0.90 -8.01
N VAL A 61 5.38 -0.60 -6.77
CA VAL A 61 4.60 0.29 -5.90
C VAL A 61 5.21 1.69 -5.99
N HIS A 62 4.49 2.62 -6.61
CA HIS A 62 4.90 4.01 -6.78
C HIS A 62 4.21 4.92 -5.76
N THR A 63 4.96 5.90 -5.26
CA THR A 63 4.40 7.00 -4.46
C THR A 63 3.92 8.08 -5.41
N VAL A 64 2.67 8.52 -5.25
CA VAL A 64 2.12 9.70 -5.93
C VAL A 64 2.11 10.84 -4.90
N PRO A 65 3.02 11.83 -5.02
CA PRO A 65 3.12 12.94 -4.07
C PRO A 65 1.77 13.62 -3.84
N CYS A 66 1.49 14.00 -2.58
CA CYS A 66 0.23 14.62 -2.13
C CYS A 66 -1.06 13.82 -2.36
N VAL A 67 -1.04 12.66 -3.04
CA VAL A 67 -2.23 11.86 -3.32
C VAL A 67 -2.21 10.52 -2.58
N GLY A 68 -1.17 9.71 -2.77
CA GLY A 68 -1.10 8.38 -2.17
C GLY A 68 -0.16 7.42 -2.88
N TYR A 69 -0.65 6.22 -3.19
CA TYR A 69 0.14 5.12 -3.74
C TYR A 69 -0.53 4.47 -4.94
N LYS A 70 0.26 3.99 -5.88
CA LYS A 70 -0.20 3.31 -7.09
C LYS A 70 0.62 2.06 -7.32
N LEU A 71 -0.02 0.94 -7.62
CA LEU A 71 0.68 -0.23 -8.13
C LEU A 71 0.66 -0.19 -9.66
N VAL A 72 1.84 -0.16 -10.27
CA VAL A 72 2.03 -0.24 -11.72
C VAL A 72 2.60 -1.63 -12.00
N PRO A 73 1.81 -2.55 -12.59
CA PRO A 73 2.38 -3.79 -13.10
C PRO A 73 3.39 -3.40 -14.19
N GLY A 74 4.64 -3.86 -14.05
CA GLY A 74 5.70 -3.51 -14.98
C GLY A 74 5.26 -3.86 -16.40
N ILE A 75 5.11 -2.82 -17.23
CA ILE A 75 5.02 -2.98 -18.68
C ILE A 75 6.38 -3.53 -19.09
N LYS A 76 6.39 -4.75 -19.62
CA LYS A 76 7.56 -5.32 -20.30
C LYS A 76 7.84 -4.53 -21.56
#